data_AF-A0A924ZS46-F1
#
_entry.id   AF-A0A924ZS46-F1
#
_cell.length_a   1.000
_cell.length_b   1.000
_cell.length_c   1.000
_cell.angle_alpha   90.00
_cell.angle_beta   90.00
_cell.angle_gamma   90.00
#
_symmetry.space_group_name_H-M   'P 1'
#
loop_
_entity.id
_entity.type
_entity.pdbx_description
1 polymer ?
#
loop_
_entity_poly.entity_id
_entity_poly.type
_entity_poly.pdbx_seq_one_letter_code
_entity_poly.pdbx_strand_id
1 'polypeptide(L)'
;MIKKLRSSLFILLVQLAASFQTPKTEKNNSSITDLPCEFGDLLAAIHSSFTVRKTIFFVVLFFSFIGANAATRTSTAAGGTWATGSTWIGGVAPVAGDDVIIATTGANSVTVGTSTSIVNVTINAGATLNIANRTLTTTGFFVNNGTLTGTTGIVTLTGNFTNSGNFTLTTGRLTIASGNFNNSGNFTLSGAGRLLLGGNYSTSGSVTLSSALVQFTGTANQTIQGLTTTGTVSMLKTGGAATFTGNVNGSGLTIDGSGGTLHLGAGLMHTFSGTWTRTAGTGILNCGSSILKIGGSISGAGGAFIAGTGTVDYYRLGNQNGAAVVYNNLILSGTGTKTFATTPTVNGKLTLAGTATVSVTGAGVVTYGPNATLEYNTTNARPVTSEEWIISFAASGGVVINTTQNLTLNSA
;
A
#
# COMPACT_ATOMS: atom_id res chain seq x y z
N MET A 1 14.56 23.98 4.34
CA MET A 1 15.41 24.58 3.29
C MET A 1 15.17 26.09 3.06
N ILE A 2 14.01 26.66 3.46
CA ILE A 2 13.62 28.06 3.16
C ILE A 2 14.24 29.12 4.10
N LYS A 3 14.75 28.77 5.29
CA LYS A 3 15.39 29.75 6.20
C LYS A 3 16.73 30.30 5.70
N LYS A 4 17.49 29.55 4.88
CA LYS A 4 18.82 29.96 4.39
C LYS A 4 18.79 30.95 3.21
N LEU A 5 17.70 31.01 2.44
CA LEU A 5 17.57 31.97 1.33
C LEU A 5 17.31 33.43 1.79
N ARG A 6 16.88 33.64 3.04
CA ARG A 6 16.48 34.97 3.53
C ARG A 6 17.64 35.96 3.64
N SER A 7 18.83 35.50 3.99
CA SER A 7 19.99 36.40 4.21
C SER A 7 20.57 36.89 2.87
N SER A 8 20.84 35.97 1.94
CA SER A 8 21.39 36.32 0.62
C SER A 8 20.43 37.18 -0.22
N LEU A 9 19.12 37.01 -0.05
CA LEU A 9 18.10 37.79 -0.78
C LEU A 9 17.89 39.20 -0.18
N PHE A 10 18.08 39.37 1.13
CA PHE A 10 18.04 40.69 1.78
C PHE A 10 19.24 41.55 1.36
N ILE A 11 20.42 40.94 1.23
CA ILE A 11 21.63 41.61 0.72
C ILE A 11 21.42 42.07 -0.73
N LEU A 12 20.79 41.24 -1.57
CA LEU A 12 20.48 41.60 -2.96
C LEU A 12 19.49 42.78 -3.05
N LEU A 13 18.49 42.84 -2.17
CA LEU A 13 17.53 43.96 -2.11
C LEU A 13 18.17 45.25 -1.62
N VAL A 14 19.09 45.19 -0.65
CA VAL A 14 19.83 46.37 -0.16
C VAL A 14 20.76 46.91 -1.24
N GLN A 15 21.43 46.03 -1.99
CA GLN A 15 22.25 46.43 -3.15
C GLN A 15 21.42 47.05 -4.28
N LEU A 16 20.20 46.53 -4.51
CA LEU A 16 19.27 47.09 -5.49
C LEU A 16 18.68 48.44 -5.04
N ALA A 17 18.46 48.64 -3.73
CA ALA A 17 18.02 49.93 -3.19
C ALA A 17 19.14 50.99 -3.23
N ALA A 18 20.39 50.57 -3.02
CA ALA A 18 21.56 51.45 -3.10
C ALA A 18 21.84 51.95 -4.52
N SER A 19 21.49 51.18 -5.57
CA SER A 19 21.67 51.61 -6.97
C SER A 19 20.73 52.72 -7.43
N PHE A 20 19.70 53.06 -6.65
CA PHE A 20 18.79 54.19 -6.90
C PHE A 20 19.28 55.52 -6.30
N GLN A 21 20.37 55.52 -5.52
CA GLN A 21 20.99 56.76 -5.06
C GLN A 21 21.92 57.30 -6.15
N THR A 22 21.43 58.22 -6.96
CA THR A 22 22.22 58.89 -8.00
C THR A 22 23.21 59.88 -7.36
N PRO A 23 24.52 59.81 -7.66
CA PRO A 23 25.40 60.95 -7.44
C PRO A 23 25.16 61.96 -8.58
N LYS A 24 24.83 63.21 -8.23
CA LYS A 24 24.86 64.33 -9.18
C LYS A 24 26.25 64.39 -9.81
N THR A 25 26.35 64.07 -11.10
CA THR A 25 27.59 64.21 -11.88
C THR A 25 27.42 65.38 -12.83
N GLU A 26 28.22 66.43 -12.60
CA GLU A 26 28.41 67.55 -13.52
C GLU A 26 28.95 67.03 -14.86
N LYS A 27 28.33 67.47 -15.96
CA LYS A 27 28.83 67.21 -17.31
C LYS A 27 30.01 68.14 -17.61
N ASN A 28 31.22 67.60 -17.60
CA ASN A 28 32.34 68.17 -18.35
C ASN A 28 32.49 67.44 -19.68
N ASN A 29 32.45 68.22 -20.77
CA ASN A 29 32.66 67.78 -22.14
C ASN A 29 34.12 67.45 -22.38
N SER A 30 34.41 66.20 -22.75
CA SER A 30 35.57 65.87 -23.59
C SER A 30 35.39 64.49 -24.23
N SER A 31 35.50 64.48 -25.55
CA SER A 31 35.41 63.36 -26.47
C SER A 31 36.55 62.35 -26.32
N ILE A 32 36.23 61.07 -26.18
CA ILE A 32 37.12 59.96 -26.56
C ILE A 32 36.27 58.88 -27.25
N THR A 33 36.74 58.52 -28.44
CA THR A 33 36.25 57.49 -29.35
C THR A 33 36.58 56.07 -28.84
N ASP A 34 35.82 55.09 -29.36
CA ASP A 34 36.13 53.65 -29.39
C ASP A 34 35.71 52.77 -28.20
N LEU A 35 34.42 52.42 -28.18
CA LEU A 35 33.94 51.08 -27.81
C LEU A 35 32.86 50.64 -28.82
N PRO A 36 32.82 49.35 -29.24
CA PRO A 36 31.88 48.89 -30.26
C PRO A 36 30.43 49.04 -29.78
N CYS A 37 29.55 49.52 -30.66
CA CYS A 37 28.18 49.96 -30.35
C CYS A 37 27.18 48.84 -29.99
N GLU A 38 27.61 47.72 -29.40
CA GLU A 38 26.72 46.60 -29.08
C GLU A 38 26.67 46.23 -27.59
N PHE A 39 27.60 46.67 -26.75
CA PHE A 39 27.54 46.37 -25.30
C PHE A 39 27.03 47.55 -24.46
N GLY A 40 27.32 48.79 -24.88
CA GLY A 40 26.83 50.01 -24.21
C GLY A 40 25.32 50.20 -24.37
N ASP A 41 24.80 49.90 -25.55
CA ASP A 41 23.36 50.01 -25.84
C ASP A 41 22.56 48.88 -25.20
N LEU A 42 23.14 47.69 -25.02
CA LEU A 42 22.53 46.60 -24.26
C LEU A 42 22.44 46.93 -22.76
N LEU A 43 23.47 47.55 -22.18
CA LEU A 43 23.49 47.98 -20.78
C LEU A 43 22.58 49.21 -20.53
N ALA A 44 22.42 50.09 -21.53
CA ALA A 44 21.46 51.19 -21.50
C ALA A 44 20.00 50.72 -21.72
N ALA A 45 19.78 49.68 -22.52
CA ALA A 45 18.48 49.03 -22.69
C ALA A 45 18.04 48.26 -21.44
N ILE A 46 18.98 47.69 -20.67
CA ILE A 46 18.68 47.02 -19.39
C ILE A 46 18.30 48.04 -18.30
N HIS A 47 18.88 49.25 -18.31
CA HIS A 47 18.49 50.31 -17.37
C HIS A 47 17.18 51.02 -17.71
N SER A 48 16.70 50.96 -18.96
CA SER A 48 15.53 51.74 -19.41
C SER A 48 14.22 50.95 -19.57
N SER A 49 14.20 49.62 -19.40
CA SER A 49 12.99 48.83 -19.75
C SER A 49 12.08 48.39 -18.60
N PHE A 50 12.43 48.69 -17.34
CA PHE A 50 11.50 48.55 -16.21
C PHE A 50 10.99 49.90 -15.76
N THR A 51 10.00 50.43 -16.48
CA THR A 51 9.21 51.57 -16.01
C THR A 51 8.68 51.23 -14.61
N VAL A 52 8.62 52.21 -13.69
CA VAL A 52 8.09 52.02 -12.32
C VAL A 52 6.77 51.24 -12.31
N ARG A 53 5.94 51.41 -13.34
CA ARG A 53 4.69 50.67 -13.57
C ARG A 53 4.87 49.16 -13.82
N LYS A 54 5.92 48.73 -14.53
CA LYS A 54 6.29 47.32 -14.77
C LYS A 54 6.95 46.71 -13.53
N THR A 55 7.75 47.48 -12.79
CA THR A 55 8.32 47.03 -11.51
C THR A 55 7.24 46.87 -10.45
N ILE A 56 6.29 47.81 -10.35
CA ILE A 56 5.10 47.66 -9.50
C ILE A 56 4.25 46.48 -9.96
N PHE A 57 4.07 46.25 -11.27
CA PHE A 57 3.38 45.07 -11.77
C PHE A 57 4.08 43.78 -11.33
N PHE A 58 5.40 43.68 -11.47
CA PHE A 58 6.16 42.50 -11.02
C PHE A 58 6.19 42.36 -9.50
N VAL A 59 6.25 43.46 -8.74
CA VAL A 59 6.18 43.43 -7.26
C VAL A 59 4.78 43.04 -6.80
N VAL A 60 3.71 43.56 -7.41
CA VAL A 60 2.32 43.16 -7.13
C VAL A 60 2.08 41.71 -7.55
N LEU A 61 2.59 41.27 -8.71
CA LEU A 61 2.56 39.88 -9.16
C LEU A 61 3.31 39.00 -8.15
N PHE A 62 4.52 39.38 -7.75
CA PHE A 62 5.33 38.64 -6.77
C PHE A 62 4.67 38.61 -5.39
N PHE A 63 4.07 39.71 -4.91
CA PHE A 63 3.28 39.77 -3.67
C PHE A 63 1.99 38.97 -3.73
N SER A 64 1.34 38.87 -4.89
CA SER A 64 0.19 37.96 -5.08
C SER A 64 0.58 36.48 -5.05
N PHE A 65 1.87 36.14 -5.14
CA PHE A 65 2.41 34.80 -4.96
C PHE A 65 2.93 34.50 -3.53
N ILE A 66 2.94 35.47 -2.59
CA ILE A 66 3.44 35.28 -1.20
C ILE A 66 2.31 34.85 -0.23
N GLY A 67 1.13 34.49 -0.75
CA GLY A 67 -0.09 34.30 0.03
C GLY A 67 -0.64 32.88 0.12
N ALA A 68 0.17 31.82 0.08
CA ALA A 68 -0.28 30.47 0.42
C ALA A 68 0.40 30.00 1.72
N ASN A 69 0.18 30.74 2.80
CA ASN A 69 0.45 30.20 4.13
C ASN A 69 -0.64 29.16 4.41
N ALA A 70 -0.26 27.97 4.85
CA ALA A 70 -1.22 27.00 5.36
C ALA A 70 -1.97 27.64 6.53
N ALA A 71 -3.28 27.90 6.36
CA ALA A 71 -4.11 28.39 7.43
C ALA A 71 -4.74 27.20 8.16
N THR A 72 -4.84 27.27 9.48
CA THR A 72 -5.64 26.31 10.24
C THR A 72 -7.09 26.75 10.21
N ARG A 73 -7.97 25.88 9.70
CA ARG A 73 -9.42 26.06 9.64
C ARG A 73 -10.09 25.12 10.62
N THR A 74 -10.72 25.67 11.64
CA THR A 74 -11.45 24.90 12.65
C THR A 74 -12.93 25.03 12.42
N SER A 75 -13.66 23.91 12.43
CA SER A 75 -15.12 23.95 12.31
C SER A 75 -15.77 24.58 13.54
N THR A 76 -16.96 25.15 13.38
CA THR A 76 -17.81 25.51 14.52
C THR A 76 -18.36 24.25 15.19
N ALA A 77 -18.88 24.38 16.42
CA ALA A 77 -19.51 23.28 17.15
C ALA A 77 -20.75 22.69 16.42
N ALA A 78 -21.47 23.54 15.67
CA ALA A 78 -22.65 23.16 14.89
C ALA A 78 -22.30 22.43 13.58
N GLY A 79 -21.09 22.63 13.05
CA GLY A 79 -20.67 22.00 11.80
C GLY A 79 -21.44 22.53 10.57
N GLY A 80 -21.84 21.63 9.68
CA GLY A 80 -22.50 21.95 8.41
C GLY A 80 -21.70 21.49 7.18
N THR A 81 -22.01 22.06 6.02
CA THR A 81 -21.36 21.67 4.76
C THR A 81 -19.95 22.25 4.67
N TRP A 82 -18.98 21.42 4.31
CA TRP A 82 -17.56 21.78 4.21
C TRP A 82 -17.28 23.06 3.42
N ALA A 83 -17.97 23.28 2.29
CA ALA A 83 -17.75 24.44 1.41
C ALA A 83 -18.40 25.74 1.92
N THR A 84 -19.20 25.69 2.99
CA THR A 84 -19.95 26.84 3.49
C THR A 84 -19.15 27.57 4.57
N GLY A 85 -18.92 28.87 4.39
CA GLY A 85 -18.14 29.68 5.33
C GLY A 85 -18.61 29.61 6.80
N SER A 86 -19.92 29.55 7.04
CA SER A 86 -20.51 29.47 8.40
C SER A 86 -20.20 28.16 9.15
N THR A 87 -19.73 27.12 8.46
CA THR A 87 -19.25 25.89 9.08
C THR A 87 -17.90 26.09 9.78
N TRP A 88 -17.20 27.19 9.50
CA TRP A 88 -15.82 27.42 9.94
C TRP A 88 -15.71 28.67 10.79
N ILE A 89 -14.88 28.60 11.83
CA ILE A 89 -14.55 29.75 12.65
C ILE A 89 -13.90 30.81 11.75
N GLY A 90 -14.42 32.04 11.80
CA GLY A 90 -13.99 33.14 10.93
C GLY A 90 -14.70 33.21 9.58
N GLY A 91 -15.68 32.34 9.30
CA GLY A 91 -16.58 32.48 8.15
C GLY A 91 -15.97 32.11 6.79
N VAL A 92 -14.81 31.45 6.77
CA VAL A 92 -14.07 31.11 5.54
C VAL A 92 -13.87 29.60 5.46
N ALA A 93 -14.33 28.99 4.36
CA ALA A 93 -14.18 27.56 4.11
C ALA A 93 -12.73 27.17 3.76
N PRO A 94 -12.27 25.94 4.10
CA PRO A 94 -10.93 25.47 3.80
C PRO A 94 -10.68 25.30 2.31
N VAL A 95 -9.45 25.59 1.91
CA VAL A 95 -8.90 25.37 0.57
C VAL A 95 -7.70 24.42 0.60
N ALA A 96 -7.18 24.03 -0.57
CA ALA A 96 -6.16 22.98 -0.70
C ALA A 96 -4.85 23.17 0.07
N GLY A 97 -4.51 24.40 0.44
CA GLY A 97 -3.34 24.72 1.25
C GLY A 97 -3.56 24.67 2.76
N ASP A 98 -4.80 24.50 3.22
CA ASP A 98 -5.16 24.64 4.63
C ASP A 98 -5.00 23.34 5.43
N ASP A 99 -4.80 23.50 6.74
CA ASP A 99 -4.93 22.45 7.74
C ASP A 99 -6.33 22.52 8.35
N VAL A 100 -7.01 21.37 8.47
CA VAL A 100 -8.40 21.33 8.94
C VAL A 100 -8.50 20.65 10.30
N ILE A 101 -9.25 21.29 11.21
CA ILE A 101 -9.64 20.72 12.49
C ILE A 101 -11.17 20.62 12.54
N ILE A 102 -11.69 19.40 12.70
CA ILE A 102 -13.12 19.16 12.91
C ILE A 102 -13.37 19.14 14.43
N ALA A 103 -14.17 20.08 14.90
CA ALA A 103 -14.45 20.34 16.31
C ALA A 103 -15.96 20.45 16.60
N THR A 104 -16.78 19.69 15.86
CA THR A 104 -18.22 19.60 16.15
C THR A 104 -18.48 18.95 17.50
N THR A 105 -19.64 19.22 18.09
CA THR A 105 -20.06 18.64 19.37
C THR A 105 -21.43 17.99 19.27
N GLY A 106 -21.73 17.06 20.17
CA GLY A 106 -22.99 16.33 20.19
C GLY A 106 -23.20 15.51 18.90
N ALA A 107 -24.41 15.56 18.34
CA ALA A 107 -24.76 14.85 17.10
C ALA A 107 -24.39 15.63 15.81
N ASN A 108 -23.75 16.80 15.94
CA ASN A 108 -23.40 17.63 14.80
C ASN A 108 -22.21 17.06 14.01
N SER A 109 -22.18 17.36 12.72
CA SER A 109 -21.09 16.92 11.83
C SER A 109 -20.69 17.98 10.81
N VAL A 110 -19.45 17.90 10.35
CA VAL A 110 -19.05 18.53 9.09
C VAL A 110 -19.28 17.52 7.97
N THR A 111 -19.99 17.92 6.91
CA THR A 111 -20.28 17.06 5.76
C THR A 111 -19.52 17.54 4.53
N VAL A 112 -18.75 16.67 3.90
CA VAL A 112 -18.09 16.92 2.62
C VAL A 112 -19.13 16.79 1.50
N GLY A 113 -19.63 17.93 1.01
CA GLY A 113 -20.63 17.97 -0.08
C GLY A 113 -20.03 17.80 -1.48
N THR A 114 -18.78 18.21 -1.66
CA THR A 114 -18.01 18.12 -2.90
C THR A 114 -16.63 17.56 -2.60
N SER A 115 -16.07 16.76 -3.51
CA SER A 115 -14.71 16.23 -3.32
C SER A 115 -13.72 17.38 -3.15
N THR A 116 -12.84 17.27 -2.17
CA THR A 116 -11.96 18.37 -1.76
C THR A 116 -10.57 17.86 -1.43
N SER A 117 -9.60 18.77 -1.49
CA SER A 117 -8.21 18.53 -1.10
C SER A 117 -7.83 19.51 -0.02
N ILE A 118 -7.00 19.08 0.93
CA ILE A 118 -6.39 19.89 1.99
C ILE A 118 -4.98 19.38 2.28
N VAL A 119 -4.26 20.03 3.21
CA VAL A 119 -2.95 19.54 3.68
C VAL A 119 -3.15 18.48 4.75
N ASN A 120 -3.61 18.87 5.94
CA ASN A 120 -3.85 17.96 7.06
C ASN A 120 -5.31 17.95 7.51
N VAL A 121 -5.79 16.83 8.04
CA VAL A 121 -7.05 16.75 8.79
C VAL A 121 -6.81 16.21 10.19
N THR A 122 -7.40 16.87 11.18
CA THR A 122 -7.57 16.38 12.54
C THR A 122 -9.04 16.38 12.90
N ILE A 123 -9.61 15.23 13.26
CA ILE A 123 -10.94 15.13 13.87
C ILE A 123 -10.75 15.02 15.38
N ASN A 124 -11.26 16.00 16.13
CA ASN A 124 -11.18 16.00 17.59
C ASN A 124 -12.06 14.90 18.19
N ALA A 125 -11.74 14.49 19.43
CA ALA A 125 -12.56 13.56 20.18
C ALA A 125 -14.01 14.09 20.31
N GLY A 126 -14.99 13.21 20.06
CA GLY A 126 -16.41 13.56 20.05
C GLY A 126 -16.90 14.29 18.79
N ALA A 127 -16.01 14.77 17.92
CA ALA A 127 -16.39 15.42 16.67
C ALA A 127 -16.67 14.41 15.55
N THR A 128 -17.46 14.81 14.55
CA THR A 128 -17.85 13.95 13.43
C THR A 128 -17.56 14.60 12.07
N LEU A 129 -16.84 13.88 11.21
CA LEU A 129 -16.67 14.19 9.79
C LEU A 129 -17.40 13.15 8.94
N ASN A 130 -18.38 13.59 8.16
CA ASN A 130 -19.09 12.74 7.21
C ASN A 130 -18.60 13.02 5.79
N ILE A 131 -17.91 12.06 5.18
CA ILE A 131 -17.46 12.18 3.79
C ILE A 131 -18.49 11.64 2.78
N ALA A 132 -19.60 11.06 3.26
CA ALA A 132 -20.64 10.44 2.46
C ALA A 132 -20.07 9.56 1.33
N ASN A 133 -20.21 10.02 0.08
CA ASN A 133 -19.71 9.37 -1.13
C ASN A 133 -18.69 10.24 -1.90
N ARG A 134 -18.05 11.20 -1.21
CA ARG A 134 -17.07 12.13 -1.80
C ARG A 134 -15.64 11.67 -1.54
N THR A 135 -14.69 12.28 -2.25
CA THR A 135 -13.25 12.08 -2.01
C THR A 135 -12.70 13.22 -1.16
N LEU A 136 -12.02 12.88 -0.07
CA LEU A 136 -11.20 13.78 0.72
C LEU A 136 -9.73 13.42 0.51
N THR A 137 -8.99 14.33 -0.13
CA THR A 137 -7.56 14.18 -0.39
C THR A 137 -6.75 14.96 0.62
N THR A 138 -5.76 14.33 1.25
CA THR A 138 -4.83 15.00 2.17
C THR A 138 -3.38 14.82 1.71
N THR A 139 -2.64 15.91 1.51
CA THR A 139 -1.23 15.83 1.10
C THR A 139 -0.28 15.61 2.28
N GLY A 140 -0.76 15.85 3.49
CA GLY A 140 -0.09 15.55 4.75
C GLY A 140 -0.77 14.40 5.50
N PHE A 141 -0.92 14.56 6.81
CA PHE A 141 -1.46 13.55 7.72
C PHE A 141 -2.99 13.58 7.82
N PHE A 142 -3.54 12.46 8.27
CA PHE A 142 -4.94 12.34 8.66
C PHE A 142 -5.01 11.74 10.09
N VAL A 143 -5.54 12.51 11.03
CA VAL A 143 -5.72 12.09 12.43
C VAL A 143 -7.20 12.05 12.76
N ASN A 144 -7.70 10.90 13.21
CA ASN A 144 -9.06 10.73 13.69
C ASN A 144 -9.09 10.33 15.16
N ASN A 145 -9.42 11.27 16.03
CA ASN A 145 -9.72 11.01 17.45
C ASN A 145 -11.22 10.94 17.74
N GLY A 146 -12.06 11.34 16.77
CA GLY A 146 -13.52 11.35 16.87
C GLY A 146 -14.15 10.30 15.97
N THR A 147 -15.04 10.73 15.09
CA THR A 147 -15.77 9.86 14.19
C THR A 147 -15.60 10.32 12.73
N LEU A 148 -15.18 9.41 11.86
CA LEU A 148 -15.37 9.54 10.41
C LEU A 148 -16.43 8.56 9.93
N THR A 149 -17.39 9.05 9.16
CA THR A 149 -18.40 8.22 8.49
C THR A 149 -18.48 8.47 6.99
N GLY A 150 -18.97 7.47 6.26
CA GLY A 150 -19.28 7.55 4.85
C GLY A 150 -19.80 6.22 4.30
N THR A 151 -20.21 6.22 3.03
CA THR A 151 -20.68 5.02 2.32
C THR A 151 -19.63 4.57 1.33
N THR A 152 -19.62 5.15 0.12
CA THR A 152 -18.66 4.88 -0.97
C THR A 152 -17.52 5.91 -1.01
N GLY A 153 -17.44 6.79 -0.01
CA GLY A 153 -16.44 7.85 0.05
C GLY A 153 -14.99 7.34 0.04
N ILE A 154 -14.07 8.22 -0.33
CA ILE A 154 -12.64 7.90 -0.43
C ILE A 154 -11.87 8.88 0.46
N VAL A 155 -11.05 8.34 1.36
CA VAL A 155 -9.98 9.10 2.00
C VAL A 155 -8.68 8.71 1.31
N THR A 156 -7.98 9.68 0.73
CA THR A 156 -6.68 9.45 0.08
C THR A 156 -5.62 10.35 0.67
N LEU A 157 -4.46 9.80 1.00
CA LEU A 157 -3.39 10.53 1.64
C LEU A 157 -1.99 10.04 1.29
N THR A 158 -1.02 10.93 1.35
CA THR A 158 0.41 10.62 1.24
C THR A 158 1.09 10.50 2.60
N GLY A 159 0.63 11.22 3.62
CA GLY A 159 1.15 11.14 4.98
C GLY A 159 0.56 9.99 5.79
N ASN A 160 0.84 10.01 7.10
CA ASN A 160 0.37 8.98 8.03
C ASN A 160 -1.14 9.10 8.27
N PHE A 161 -1.80 7.95 8.33
CA PHE A 161 -3.15 7.79 8.86
C PHE A 161 -3.04 7.33 10.31
N THR A 162 -3.65 8.09 11.23
CA THR A 162 -3.72 7.75 12.65
C THR A 162 -5.18 7.76 13.10
N ASN A 163 -5.69 6.60 13.51
CA ASN A 163 -7.05 6.46 14.02
C ASN A 163 -7.04 6.02 15.48
N SER A 164 -7.51 6.88 16.37
CA SER A 164 -7.80 6.58 17.78
C SER A 164 -9.30 6.62 18.09
N GLY A 165 -10.12 7.07 17.14
CA GLY A 165 -11.57 7.10 17.23
C GLY A 165 -12.26 6.03 16.37
N ASN A 166 -13.43 6.36 15.84
CA ASN A 166 -14.22 5.49 14.97
C ASN A 166 -14.08 5.92 13.50
N PHE A 167 -13.64 5.03 12.64
CA PHE A 167 -13.62 5.21 11.19
C PHE A 167 -14.53 4.16 10.56
N THR A 168 -15.58 4.59 9.84
CA THR A 168 -16.54 3.66 9.23
C THR A 168 -16.86 4.07 7.80
N LEU A 169 -16.59 3.17 6.86
CA LEU A 169 -17.10 3.24 5.48
C LEU A 169 -17.79 1.93 5.12
N THR A 170 -18.75 1.96 4.19
CA THR A 170 -19.41 0.74 3.69
C THR A 170 -18.59 0.10 2.58
N THR A 171 -18.64 0.66 1.37
CA THR A 171 -17.88 0.21 0.19
C THR A 171 -16.83 1.25 -0.23
N GLY A 172 -16.56 2.21 0.64
CA GLY A 172 -15.57 3.25 0.46
C GLY A 172 -14.13 2.75 0.55
N ARG A 173 -13.20 3.70 0.47
CA ARG A 173 -11.77 3.40 0.34
C ARG A 173 -10.92 4.25 1.26
N LEU A 174 -9.92 3.63 1.86
CA LEU A 174 -8.76 4.32 2.43
C LEU A 174 -7.56 4.02 1.53
N THR A 175 -6.92 5.08 1.02
CA THR A 175 -5.73 5.00 0.16
C THR A 175 -4.58 5.76 0.79
N ILE A 176 -3.61 5.05 1.34
CA ILE A 176 -2.39 5.64 1.88
C ILE A 176 -1.27 5.38 0.88
N ALA A 177 -0.88 6.39 0.11
CA ALA A 177 0.08 6.24 -0.99
C ALA A 177 1.51 5.96 -0.51
N SER A 178 1.91 6.49 0.65
CA SER A 178 3.28 6.35 1.17
C SER A 178 3.40 6.32 2.69
N GLY A 179 2.49 6.94 3.43
CA GLY A 179 2.53 6.95 4.89
C GLY A 179 2.11 5.63 5.54
N ASN A 180 2.16 5.61 6.86
CA ASN A 180 1.80 4.45 7.66
C ASN A 180 0.31 4.47 8.04
N PHE A 181 -0.28 3.29 8.15
CA PHE A 181 -1.57 3.07 8.82
C PHE A 181 -1.31 2.75 10.29
N ASN A 182 -1.83 3.58 11.20
CA ASN A 182 -1.75 3.39 12.64
C ASN A 182 -3.16 3.43 13.23
N ASN A 183 -3.61 2.34 13.84
CA ASN A 183 -4.94 2.24 14.44
C ASN A 183 -4.89 1.81 15.90
N SER A 184 -5.33 2.68 16.81
CA SER A 184 -5.63 2.34 18.20
C SER A 184 -7.13 2.39 18.52
N GLY A 185 -7.95 2.86 17.59
CA GLY A 185 -9.42 2.91 17.72
C GLY A 185 -10.14 1.80 16.94
N ASN A 186 -11.33 2.12 16.43
CA ASN A 186 -12.14 1.22 15.60
C ASN A 186 -12.06 1.64 14.13
N PHE A 187 -11.57 0.74 13.27
CA PHE A 187 -11.55 0.93 11.82
C PHE A 187 -12.46 -0.10 11.14
N THR A 188 -13.44 0.35 10.38
CA THR A 188 -14.45 -0.52 9.75
C THR A 188 -14.63 -0.19 8.27
N LEU A 189 -14.42 -1.20 7.41
CA LEU A 189 -14.96 -1.27 6.06
C LEU A 189 -16.01 -2.38 6.06
N SER A 190 -17.29 -2.03 6.11
CA SER A 190 -18.36 -3.02 6.39
C SER A 190 -18.81 -3.82 5.16
N GLY A 191 -18.45 -3.40 3.95
CA GLY A 191 -18.74 -4.09 2.69
C GLY A 191 -17.50 -4.26 1.81
N ALA A 192 -17.72 -4.36 0.49
CA ALA A 192 -16.68 -4.55 -0.52
C ALA A 192 -15.87 -3.26 -0.80
N GLY A 193 -15.31 -2.66 0.25
CA GLY A 193 -14.44 -1.48 0.17
C GLY A 193 -13.00 -1.82 -0.22
N ARG A 194 -12.07 -0.89 0.05
CA ARG A 194 -10.64 -1.15 -0.14
C ARG A 194 -9.76 -0.41 0.88
N LEU A 195 -8.78 -1.14 1.40
CA LEU A 195 -7.62 -0.61 2.11
C LEU A 195 -6.38 -0.74 1.21
N LEU A 196 -5.80 0.37 0.78
CA LEU A 196 -4.57 0.42 -0.02
C LEU A 196 -3.44 1.03 0.82
N LEU A 197 -2.33 0.30 0.94
CA LEU A 197 -1.23 0.55 1.88
C LEU A 197 0.10 0.73 1.15
N GLY A 198 0.61 1.96 1.17
CA GLY A 198 1.94 2.34 0.68
C GLY A 198 3.04 2.29 1.74
N GLY A 199 2.69 2.38 3.02
CA GLY A 199 3.61 2.20 4.16
C GLY A 199 3.22 1.06 5.09
N ASN A 200 3.72 1.13 6.34
CA ASN A 200 3.52 0.09 7.35
C ASN A 200 2.04 -0.01 7.79
N TYR A 201 1.63 -1.18 8.26
CA TYR A 201 0.33 -1.43 8.87
C TYR A 201 0.51 -1.89 10.31
N SER A 202 0.03 -1.06 11.25
CA SER A 202 0.09 -1.28 12.69
C SER A 202 -1.27 -1.06 13.33
N THR A 203 -1.71 -2.00 14.17
CA THR A 203 -2.97 -1.88 14.91
C THR A 203 -2.85 -2.41 16.34
N SER A 204 -3.31 -1.61 17.30
CA SER A 204 -3.61 -2.04 18.66
C SER A 204 -5.11 -1.95 18.98
N GLY A 205 -5.90 -1.36 18.07
CA GLY A 205 -7.36 -1.30 18.14
C GLY A 205 -8.05 -2.34 17.27
N SER A 206 -9.37 -2.19 17.09
CA SER A 206 -10.22 -3.07 16.29
C SER A 206 -10.17 -2.72 14.81
N VAL A 207 -10.07 -3.73 13.94
CA VAL A 207 -10.10 -3.60 12.49
C VAL A 207 -11.07 -4.62 11.89
N THR A 208 -12.15 -4.13 11.27
CA THR A 208 -13.15 -4.92 10.56
C THR A 208 -13.07 -4.61 9.07
N LEU A 209 -12.72 -5.60 8.25
CA LEU A 209 -12.57 -5.40 6.80
C LEU A 209 -13.66 -6.05 5.96
N SER A 210 -14.54 -6.88 6.52
CA SER A 210 -15.58 -7.61 5.76
C SER A 210 -15.02 -8.16 4.44
N SER A 211 -15.63 -7.86 3.29
CA SER A 211 -15.16 -8.26 1.95
C SER A 211 -14.25 -7.23 1.27
N ALA A 212 -13.70 -6.27 2.02
CA ALA A 212 -12.83 -5.25 1.48
C ALA A 212 -11.53 -5.83 0.94
N LEU A 213 -11.08 -5.27 -0.18
CA LEU A 213 -9.78 -5.60 -0.75
C LEU A 213 -8.67 -5.00 0.12
N VAL A 214 -7.58 -5.74 0.31
CA VAL A 214 -6.37 -5.23 0.96
C VAL A 214 -5.24 -5.26 -0.06
N GLN A 215 -4.58 -4.12 -0.27
CA GLN A 215 -3.59 -3.99 -1.33
C GLN A 215 -2.31 -3.34 -0.79
N PHE A 216 -1.16 -3.96 -1.06
CA PHE A 216 0.16 -3.43 -0.71
C PHE A 216 0.80 -2.82 -1.97
N THR A 217 1.24 -1.57 -1.88
CA THR A 217 1.79 -0.81 -3.02
C THR A 217 3.10 -0.10 -2.68
N GLY A 218 3.65 0.65 -3.64
CA GLY A 218 4.86 1.44 -3.49
C GLY A 218 6.14 0.60 -3.52
N THR A 219 7.27 1.28 -3.38
CA THR A 219 8.62 0.70 -3.53
C THR A 219 9.37 0.54 -2.21
N ALA A 220 8.90 1.18 -1.13
CA ALA A 220 9.51 1.09 0.20
C ALA A 220 9.21 -0.26 0.87
N ASN A 221 10.05 -0.67 1.82
CA ASN A 221 9.77 -1.81 2.67
C ASN A 221 8.61 -1.51 3.63
N GLN A 222 7.78 -2.51 3.89
CA GLN A 222 6.62 -2.43 4.77
C GLN A 222 6.66 -3.56 5.81
N THR A 223 6.29 -3.22 7.04
CA THR A 223 5.96 -4.17 8.10
C THR A 223 4.45 -4.20 8.25
N ILE A 224 3.86 -5.40 8.16
CA ILE A 224 2.42 -5.61 8.16
C ILE A 224 2.05 -6.55 9.31
N GLN A 225 1.39 -6.02 10.34
CA GLN A 225 0.78 -6.83 11.40
C GLN A 225 -0.39 -7.67 10.87
N GLY A 226 -0.85 -8.61 11.69
CA GLY A 226 -1.94 -9.51 11.31
C GLY A 226 -3.24 -8.79 10.96
N LEU A 227 -3.96 -9.32 9.97
CA LEU A 227 -5.26 -8.82 9.53
C LEU A 227 -6.11 -9.96 8.97
N THR A 228 -7.43 -9.78 8.96
CA THR A 228 -8.36 -10.72 8.34
C THR A 228 -9.36 -9.97 7.47
N THR A 229 -9.57 -10.46 6.26
CA THR A 229 -10.62 -10.02 5.32
C THR A 229 -11.23 -11.24 4.64
N THR A 230 -12.47 -11.14 4.17
CA THR A 230 -13.05 -12.09 3.21
C THR A 230 -12.89 -11.61 1.76
N GLY A 231 -12.28 -10.43 1.56
CA GLY A 231 -11.83 -9.94 0.27
C GLY A 231 -10.49 -10.54 -0.18
N THR A 232 -9.99 -10.06 -1.31
CA THR A 232 -8.66 -10.46 -1.83
C THR A 232 -7.56 -9.62 -1.19
N VAL A 233 -6.45 -10.27 -0.85
CA VAL A 233 -5.20 -9.62 -0.48
C VAL A 233 -4.27 -9.61 -1.69
N SER A 234 -3.80 -8.43 -2.09
CA SER A 234 -2.96 -8.26 -3.29
C SER A 234 -1.63 -7.61 -2.96
N MET A 235 -0.54 -8.23 -3.42
CA MET A 235 0.76 -7.58 -3.53
C MET A 235 0.86 -6.90 -4.89
N LEU A 236 0.86 -5.56 -4.90
CA LEU A 236 0.96 -4.69 -6.09
C LEU A 236 2.24 -3.86 -6.10
N LYS A 237 3.20 -4.17 -5.22
CA LYS A 237 4.43 -3.40 -5.05
C LYS A 237 5.30 -3.51 -6.30
N THR A 238 5.89 -2.39 -6.70
CA THR A 238 6.85 -2.32 -7.81
C THR A 238 8.31 -2.35 -7.35
N GLY A 239 8.53 -2.48 -6.05
CA GLY A 239 9.84 -2.56 -5.41
C GLY A 239 9.71 -2.81 -3.90
N GLY A 240 10.83 -3.15 -3.26
CA GLY A 240 10.88 -3.43 -1.83
C GLY A 240 10.05 -4.66 -1.43
N ALA A 241 9.91 -4.86 -0.11
CA ALA A 241 9.18 -5.99 0.46
C ALA A 241 8.02 -5.54 1.35
N ALA A 242 6.86 -6.19 1.25
CA ALA A 242 5.87 -6.21 2.32
C ALA A 242 6.09 -7.48 3.16
N THR A 243 6.47 -7.31 4.42
CA THR A 243 6.78 -8.41 5.33
C THR A 243 5.70 -8.54 6.39
N PHE A 244 5.09 -9.71 6.45
CA PHE A 244 4.10 -10.04 7.47
C PHE A 244 4.79 -10.34 8.81
N THR A 245 4.25 -9.76 9.88
CA THR A 245 4.66 -10.01 11.27
C THR A 245 3.52 -10.59 12.13
N GLY A 246 2.38 -10.87 11.50
CA GLY A 246 1.26 -11.59 12.10
C GLY A 246 0.44 -12.29 11.02
N ASN A 247 -0.48 -13.16 11.44
CA ASN A 247 -1.30 -13.93 10.51
C ASN A 247 -2.15 -12.99 9.64
N VAL A 248 -2.05 -13.20 8.33
CA VAL A 248 -2.84 -12.51 7.31
C VAL A 248 -3.75 -13.53 6.64
N ASN A 249 -5.06 -13.31 6.73
CA ASN A 249 -6.08 -14.20 6.19
C ASN A 249 -6.98 -13.46 5.20
N GLY A 250 -7.36 -14.15 4.13
CA GLY A 250 -8.12 -13.58 3.00
C GLY A 250 -9.02 -14.60 2.33
N SER A 251 -9.82 -14.14 1.37
CA SER A 251 -10.36 -15.04 0.33
C SER A 251 -9.27 -15.34 -0.68
N GLY A 252 -8.98 -14.43 -1.62
CA GLY A 252 -7.90 -14.61 -2.59
C GLY A 252 -6.55 -14.08 -2.12
N LEU A 253 -5.47 -14.66 -2.65
CA LEU A 253 -4.12 -14.09 -2.63
C LEU A 253 -3.71 -13.76 -4.06
N THR A 254 -3.33 -12.52 -4.35
CA THR A 254 -2.87 -12.09 -5.67
C THR A 254 -1.47 -11.51 -5.62
N ILE A 255 -0.59 -11.99 -6.51
CA ILE A 255 0.77 -11.50 -6.69
C ILE A 255 0.84 -10.82 -8.06
N ASP A 256 0.74 -9.49 -8.06
CA ASP A 256 0.59 -8.67 -9.27
C ASP A 256 1.52 -7.44 -9.30
N GLY A 257 2.47 -7.35 -8.37
CA GLY A 257 3.49 -6.31 -8.32
C GLY A 257 4.77 -6.73 -9.03
N SER A 258 5.04 -6.19 -10.23
CA SER A 258 6.30 -6.44 -10.95
C SER A 258 7.47 -5.75 -10.23
N GLY A 259 8.36 -6.53 -9.59
CA GLY A 259 9.55 -6.05 -8.87
C GLY A 259 9.43 -5.98 -7.35
N GLY A 260 8.24 -6.22 -6.79
CA GLY A 260 8.01 -6.27 -5.35
C GLY A 260 8.06 -7.68 -4.75
N THR A 261 8.33 -7.78 -3.45
CA THR A 261 8.23 -9.03 -2.67
C THR A 261 7.08 -8.98 -1.68
N LEU A 262 6.27 -10.05 -1.59
CA LEU A 262 5.49 -10.37 -0.41
C LEU A 262 6.24 -11.43 0.40
N HIS A 263 6.65 -11.11 1.63
CA HIS A 263 7.32 -12.03 2.53
C HIS A 263 6.36 -12.46 3.64
N LEU A 264 6.03 -13.76 3.71
CA LEU A 264 5.04 -14.33 4.64
C LEU A 264 5.54 -14.44 6.10
N GLY A 265 6.70 -13.86 6.40
CA GLY A 265 7.24 -13.79 7.77
C GLY A 265 7.84 -15.10 8.26
N ALA A 266 7.90 -15.26 9.58
CA ALA A 266 8.50 -16.42 10.23
C ALA A 266 7.52 -17.07 11.21
N GLY A 267 7.28 -18.38 11.06
CA GLY A 267 6.42 -19.14 11.97
C GLY A 267 4.95 -18.71 12.00
N LEU A 268 4.45 -18.08 10.94
CA LEU A 268 3.06 -17.62 10.85
C LEU A 268 2.18 -18.64 10.10
N MET A 269 0.87 -18.54 10.26
CA MET A 269 -0.11 -19.32 9.51
C MET A 269 -1.06 -18.40 8.76
N HIS A 270 -0.95 -18.39 7.44
CA HIS A 270 -1.79 -17.62 6.53
C HIS A 270 -2.84 -18.51 5.88
N THR A 271 -4.11 -18.09 5.93
CA THR A 271 -5.21 -18.82 5.31
C THR A 271 -5.88 -17.99 4.24
N PHE A 272 -5.83 -18.48 3.00
CA PHE A 272 -6.55 -17.93 1.86
C PHE A 272 -7.55 -18.97 1.36
N SER A 273 -8.85 -18.72 1.53
CA SER A 273 -9.89 -19.69 1.18
C SER A 273 -10.18 -19.78 -0.33
N GLY A 274 -9.74 -18.79 -1.09
CA GLY A 274 -9.92 -18.65 -2.53
C GLY A 274 -8.63 -18.87 -3.33
N THR A 275 -8.62 -18.31 -4.53
CA THR A 275 -7.56 -18.53 -5.53
C THR A 275 -6.24 -17.89 -5.14
N TRP A 276 -5.13 -18.59 -5.38
CA TRP A 276 -3.80 -17.98 -5.46
C TRP A 276 -3.52 -17.57 -6.91
N THR A 277 -3.60 -16.26 -7.17
CA THR A 277 -3.41 -15.65 -8.50
C THR A 277 -1.98 -15.17 -8.68
N ARG A 278 -1.37 -15.59 -9.79
CA ARG A 278 0.04 -15.43 -10.13
C ARG A 278 0.17 -14.71 -11.49
N THR A 279 0.08 -13.39 -11.48
CA THR A 279 -0.08 -12.58 -12.72
C THR A 279 1.16 -11.79 -13.12
N ALA A 280 1.91 -11.20 -12.19
CA ALA A 280 3.05 -10.35 -12.54
C ALA A 280 4.34 -11.13 -12.81
N GLY A 281 5.08 -10.78 -13.87
CA GLY A 281 6.29 -11.49 -14.31
C GLY A 281 7.37 -11.64 -13.23
N THR A 282 7.80 -10.54 -12.58
CA THR A 282 8.91 -10.53 -11.61
C THR A 282 8.48 -10.34 -10.15
N GLY A 283 7.18 -10.35 -9.85
CA GLY A 283 6.71 -10.29 -8.47
C GLY A 283 7.12 -11.54 -7.68
N ILE A 284 7.51 -11.37 -6.42
CA ILE A 284 8.02 -12.47 -5.59
C ILE A 284 7.02 -12.76 -4.47
N LEU A 285 6.64 -14.03 -4.31
CA LEU A 285 6.06 -14.54 -3.07
C LEU A 285 7.11 -15.36 -2.34
N ASN A 286 7.52 -14.89 -1.15
CA ASN A 286 8.47 -15.58 -0.28
C ASN A 286 7.72 -16.16 0.92
N CYS A 287 7.75 -17.49 1.06
CA CYS A 287 7.04 -18.22 2.12
C CYS A 287 7.72 -18.10 3.49
N GLY A 288 8.97 -17.62 3.55
CA GLY A 288 9.74 -17.51 4.78
C GLY A 288 9.84 -18.85 5.50
N SER A 289 9.42 -18.90 6.77
CA SER A 289 9.22 -20.16 7.51
C SER A 289 7.75 -20.40 7.90
N SER A 290 6.84 -19.72 7.21
CA SER A 290 5.41 -19.72 7.50
C SER A 290 4.66 -20.81 6.74
N ILE A 291 3.42 -21.06 7.17
CA ILE A 291 2.46 -21.92 6.48
C ILE A 291 1.54 -21.05 5.62
N LEU A 292 1.48 -21.33 4.32
CA LEU A 292 0.54 -20.76 3.37
C LEU A 292 -0.54 -21.79 3.03
N LYS A 293 -1.76 -21.61 3.55
CA LYS A 293 -2.91 -22.46 3.25
C LYS A 293 -3.73 -21.87 2.12
N ILE A 294 -3.97 -22.64 1.06
CA ILE A 294 -4.74 -22.26 -0.13
C ILE A 294 -5.97 -23.17 -0.26
N GLY A 295 -7.17 -22.57 -0.25
CA GLY A 295 -8.46 -23.26 -0.33
C GLY A 295 -9.09 -23.26 -1.73
N GLY A 296 -8.67 -22.34 -2.62
CA GLY A 296 -9.04 -22.33 -4.03
C GLY A 296 -7.98 -22.96 -4.93
N SER A 297 -8.18 -22.91 -6.25
CA SER A 297 -7.14 -23.33 -7.20
C SER A 297 -6.10 -22.23 -7.40
N ILE A 298 -5.07 -22.50 -8.21
CA ILE A 298 -4.15 -21.46 -8.71
C ILE A 298 -4.66 -20.87 -10.02
N SER A 299 -4.23 -19.64 -10.34
CA SER A 299 -4.40 -19.05 -11.68
C SER A 299 -3.15 -18.29 -12.10
N GLY A 300 -2.87 -18.29 -13.41
CA GLY A 300 -1.66 -17.68 -13.97
C GLY A 300 -0.37 -18.46 -13.67
N ALA A 301 0.71 -18.05 -14.34
CA ALA A 301 2.04 -18.66 -14.22
C ALA A 301 3.14 -17.63 -13.88
N GLY A 302 2.76 -16.37 -13.64
CA GLY A 302 3.71 -15.30 -13.34
C GLY A 302 4.31 -15.39 -11.94
N GLY A 303 5.36 -14.63 -11.72
CA GLY A 303 5.96 -14.39 -10.43
C GLY A 303 6.83 -15.54 -9.94
N ALA A 304 7.88 -15.19 -9.21
CA ALA A 304 8.76 -16.14 -8.55
C ALA A 304 8.18 -16.55 -7.19
N PHE A 305 8.31 -17.83 -6.86
CA PHE A 305 8.03 -18.36 -5.54
C PHE A 305 9.35 -18.74 -4.86
N ILE A 306 9.59 -18.21 -3.66
CA ILE A 306 10.73 -18.56 -2.82
C ILE A 306 10.19 -19.34 -1.62
N ALA A 307 10.52 -20.62 -1.53
CA ALA A 307 9.96 -21.48 -0.50
C ALA A 307 10.47 -21.21 0.92
N GLY A 308 11.71 -20.70 1.06
CA GLY A 308 12.37 -20.61 2.37
C GLY A 308 12.39 -21.98 3.07
N THR A 309 12.01 -22.01 4.35
CA THR A 309 11.74 -23.25 5.10
C THR A 309 10.24 -23.47 5.32
N GLY A 310 9.39 -22.70 4.63
CA GLY A 310 7.94 -22.69 4.82
C GLY A 310 7.23 -23.91 4.26
N THR A 311 5.91 -23.90 4.44
CA THR A 311 5.00 -24.98 4.04
C THR A 311 3.86 -24.41 3.23
N VAL A 312 3.54 -25.01 2.08
CA VAL A 312 2.31 -24.72 1.35
C VAL A 312 1.32 -25.85 1.57
N ASP A 313 0.07 -25.53 1.92
CA ASP A 313 -1.01 -26.49 2.15
C ASP A 313 -2.19 -26.25 1.21
N TYR A 314 -2.43 -27.18 0.29
CA TYR A 314 -3.60 -27.20 -0.58
C TYR A 314 -4.72 -27.99 0.10
N TYR A 315 -5.64 -27.28 0.76
CA TYR A 315 -6.57 -27.87 1.72
C TYR A 315 -8.02 -28.01 1.25
N ARG A 316 -8.31 -27.72 -0.03
CA ARG A 316 -9.69 -27.72 -0.54
C ARG A 316 -10.38 -29.07 -0.30
N LEU A 317 -11.66 -29.03 0.05
CA LEU A 317 -12.55 -30.19 -0.02
C LEU A 317 -13.00 -30.36 -1.49
N GLY A 318 -12.35 -31.28 -2.21
CA GLY A 318 -12.55 -31.54 -3.62
C GLY A 318 -11.35 -31.15 -4.48
N ASN A 319 -11.48 -31.39 -5.78
CA ASN A 319 -10.40 -31.22 -6.75
C ASN A 319 -9.83 -29.80 -6.73
N GLN A 320 -8.52 -29.67 -6.87
CA GLN A 320 -7.82 -28.39 -6.73
C GLN A 320 -6.57 -28.38 -7.59
N ASN A 321 -6.30 -27.28 -8.28
CA ASN A 321 -5.07 -27.15 -9.05
C ASN A 321 -3.99 -26.50 -8.18
N GLY A 322 -2.83 -27.14 -8.09
CA GLY A 322 -1.64 -26.65 -7.41
C GLY A 322 -0.66 -25.99 -8.37
N ALA A 323 0.21 -25.12 -7.84
CA ALA A 323 1.24 -24.47 -8.65
C ALA A 323 2.44 -25.41 -8.82
N ALA A 324 2.90 -25.62 -10.05
CA ALA A 324 4.14 -26.36 -10.26
C ALA A 324 5.34 -25.45 -9.96
N VAL A 325 5.73 -25.38 -8.68
CA VAL A 325 6.87 -24.59 -8.18
C VAL A 325 7.77 -25.47 -7.32
N VAL A 326 8.89 -24.90 -6.87
CA VAL A 326 9.78 -25.53 -5.90
C VAL A 326 9.25 -25.21 -4.50
N TYR A 327 8.85 -26.25 -3.77
CA TYR A 327 8.42 -26.20 -2.39
C TYR A 327 9.54 -26.64 -1.45
N ASN A 328 9.55 -26.08 -0.24
CA ASN A 328 10.28 -26.68 0.86
C ASN A 328 9.44 -27.80 1.45
N ASN A 329 8.32 -27.46 2.09
CA ASN A 329 7.31 -28.44 2.48
C ASN A 329 6.00 -28.22 1.69
N LEU A 330 5.36 -29.32 1.32
CA LEU A 330 4.08 -29.34 0.62
C LEU A 330 3.12 -30.28 1.35
N ILE A 331 1.95 -29.77 1.73
CA ILE A 331 0.85 -30.55 2.26
C ILE A 331 -0.26 -30.55 1.21
N LEU A 332 -0.72 -31.74 0.85
CA LEU A 332 -1.93 -31.95 0.06
C LEU A 332 -2.97 -32.50 1.02
N SER A 333 -3.91 -31.66 1.45
CA SER A 333 -4.92 -32.00 2.46
C SER A 333 -6.35 -31.84 1.95
N GLY A 334 -7.32 -32.13 2.82
CA GLY A 334 -8.74 -32.16 2.44
C GLY A 334 -9.07 -33.42 1.64
N THR A 335 -9.74 -33.25 0.51
CA THR A 335 -10.23 -34.36 -0.33
C THR A 335 -10.02 -34.07 -1.82
N GLY A 336 -10.25 -35.09 -2.67
CA GLY A 336 -10.18 -34.96 -4.13
C GLY A 336 -8.74 -34.86 -4.66
N THR A 337 -8.62 -34.70 -5.98
CA THR A 337 -7.32 -34.69 -6.65
C THR A 337 -6.68 -33.30 -6.60
N LYS A 338 -5.42 -33.23 -6.18
CA LYS A 338 -4.56 -32.06 -6.25
C LYS A 338 -3.70 -32.15 -7.51
N THR A 339 -4.10 -31.40 -8.53
CA THR A 339 -3.52 -31.50 -9.88
C THR A 339 -2.46 -30.44 -10.11
N PHE A 340 -1.26 -30.85 -10.55
CA PHE A 340 -0.19 -29.96 -10.98
C PHE A 340 -0.01 -30.05 -12.49
N ALA A 341 0.04 -28.91 -13.17
CA ALA A 341 0.11 -28.85 -14.63
C ALA A 341 1.42 -29.43 -15.19
N THR A 342 2.50 -29.34 -14.42
CA THR A 342 3.83 -29.88 -14.68
C THR A 342 4.44 -30.34 -13.34
N THR A 343 5.61 -30.99 -13.38
CA THR A 343 6.31 -31.50 -12.19
C THR A 343 6.60 -30.42 -11.14
N PRO A 344 6.02 -30.51 -9.92
CA PRO A 344 6.49 -29.75 -8.77
C PRO A 344 7.76 -30.38 -8.18
N THR A 345 8.56 -29.57 -7.49
CA THR A 345 9.70 -30.07 -6.70
C THR A 345 9.42 -29.89 -5.21
N VAL A 346 9.73 -30.88 -4.39
CA VAL A 346 9.60 -30.82 -2.92
C VAL A 346 10.95 -31.14 -2.30
N ASN A 347 11.58 -30.13 -1.68
CA ASN A 347 12.92 -30.25 -1.12
C ASN A 347 12.97 -30.85 0.29
N GLY A 348 11.89 -30.67 1.08
CA GLY A 348 11.80 -31.05 2.48
C GLY A 348 10.80 -32.19 2.71
N LYS A 349 9.50 -31.92 2.66
CA LYS A 349 8.48 -32.94 2.94
C LYS A 349 7.24 -32.79 2.07
N LEU A 350 6.85 -33.85 1.39
CA LEU A 350 5.50 -33.99 0.82
C LEU A 350 4.65 -34.76 1.83
N THR A 351 3.60 -34.14 2.37
CA THR A 351 2.60 -34.83 3.19
C THR A 351 1.30 -34.97 2.41
N LEU A 352 0.86 -36.22 2.23
CA LEU A 352 -0.47 -36.57 1.74
C LEU A 352 -1.39 -36.75 2.95
N ALA A 353 -2.19 -35.72 3.23
CA ALA A 353 -3.10 -35.68 4.36
C ALA A 353 -4.57 -35.89 3.97
N GLY A 354 -5.36 -36.42 4.91
CA GLY A 354 -6.79 -36.68 4.65
C GLY A 354 -6.99 -37.69 3.52
N THR A 355 -7.86 -37.39 2.55
CA THR A 355 -8.10 -38.26 1.38
C THR A 355 -7.64 -37.62 0.06
N ALA A 356 -6.83 -36.57 0.13
CA ALA A 356 -6.30 -35.90 -1.05
C ALA A 356 -5.31 -36.80 -1.81
N THR A 357 -5.42 -36.85 -3.12
CA THR A 357 -4.44 -37.50 -4.01
C THR A 357 -3.66 -36.46 -4.78
N VAL A 358 -2.47 -36.81 -5.27
CA VAL A 358 -1.72 -35.97 -6.21
C VAL A 358 -1.94 -36.46 -7.63
N SER A 359 -1.93 -35.55 -8.58
CA SER A 359 -1.84 -35.87 -10.00
C SER A 359 -0.93 -34.84 -10.65
N VAL A 360 0.05 -35.29 -11.43
CA VAL A 360 0.89 -34.43 -12.26
C VAL A 360 0.49 -34.69 -13.70
N THR A 361 -0.01 -33.66 -14.39
CA THR A 361 -0.38 -33.76 -15.80
C THR A 361 0.83 -33.50 -16.69
N GLY A 362 0.82 -34.05 -17.90
CA GLY A 362 2.06 -34.21 -18.69
C GLY A 362 2.88 -35.38 -18.11
N ALA A 363 3.84 -35.93 -18.86
CA ALA A 363 4.55 -37.16 -18.51
C ALA A 363 5.49 -37.07 -17.28
N GLY A 364 5.18 -36.24 -16.28
CA GLY A 364 5.97 -35.98 -15.09
C GLY A 364 5.39 -36.59 -13.82
N VAL A 365 6.22 -36.60 -12.78
CA VAL A 365 5.92 -37.04 -11.40
C VAL A 365 6.40 -35.97 -10.43
N VAL A 366 6.16 -36.11 -9.12
CA VAL A 366 6.76 -35.21 -8.12
C VAL A 366 8.27 -35.42 -8.08
N THR A 367 9.05 -34.34 -8.15
CA THR A 367 10.51 -34.38 -7.93
C THR A 367 10.83 -34.14 -6.48
N TYR A 368 11.77 -34.93 -5.94
CA TYR A 368 12.21 -34.85 -4.55
C TYR A 368 13.62 -34.30 -4.47
N GLY A 369 13.85 -33.39 -3.51
CA GLY A 369 15.20 -32.98 -3.14
C GLY A 369 15.98 -34.12 -2.45
N PRO A 370 17.31 -34.02 -2.34
CA PRO A 370 18.15 -35.10 -1.79
C PRO A 370 17.79 -35.56 -0.38
N ASN A 371 17.20 -34.67 0.43
CA ASN A 371 16.83 -34.91 1.82
C ASN A 371 15.32 -35.00 2.04
N ALA A 372 14.54 -35.08 0.95
CA ALA A 372 13.10 -35.00 1.06
C ALA A 372 12.48 -36.28 1.63
N THR A 373 11.33 -36.13 2.30
CA THR A 373 10.48 -37.21 2.79
C THR A 373 9.13 -37.20 2.08
N LEU A 374 8.64 -38.37 1.67
CA LEU A 374 7.22 -38.58 1.36
C LEU A 374 6.52 -39.11 2.61
N GLU A 375 5.47 -38.44 3.07
CA GLU A 375 4.65 -38.89 4.20
C GLU A 375 3.21 -39.13 3.79
N TYR A 376 2.70 -40.30 4.15
CA TYR A 376 1.26 -40.58 4.16
C TYR A 376 0.72 -40.35 5.56
N ASN A 377 -0.01 -39.25 5.76
CA ASN A 377 -0.69 -38.89 7.00
C ASN A 377 -2.21 -38.91 6.78
N THR A 378 -2.73 -40.11 6.52
CA THR A 378 -4.11 -40.33 6.12
C THR A 378 -4.84 -41.17 7.14
N THR A 379 -6.15 -40.97 7.26
CA THR A 379 -7.04 -41.82 8.07
C THR A 379 -7.71 -42.92 7.25
N ASN A 380 -7.39 -43.04 5.95
CA ASN A 380 -8.07 -43.94 5.02
C ASN A 380 -7.07 -44.82 4.27
N ALA A 381 -7.48 -46.05 3.95
CA ALA A 381 -6.73 -46.89 3.04
C ALA A 381 -6.73 -46.26 1.64
N ARG A 382 -5.58 -46.32 0.94
CA ARG A 382 -5.47 -45.79 -0.42
C ARG A 382 -4.42 -46.56 -1.23
N PRO A 383 -4.60 -46.64 -2.57
CA PRO A 383 -3.49 -46.97 -3.43
C PRO A 383 -2.46 -45.84 -3.37
N VAL A 384 -1.19 -46.22 -3.47
CA VAL A 384 -0.12 -45.29 -3.81
C VAL A 384 0.02 -45.26 -5.32
N THR A 385 0.53 -44.16 -5.85
CA THR A 385 0.71 -44.00 -7.30
C THR A 385 2.15 -43.65 -7.65
N SER A 386 2.53 -43.82 -8.92
CA SER A 386 3.86 -43.50 -9.41
C SER A 386 4.15 -41.99 -9.44
N GLU A 387 3.11 -41.16 -9.29
CA GLU A 387 3.22 -39.70 -9.19
C GLU A 387 3.88 -39.24 -7.89
N GLU A 388 3.49 -39.79 -6.73
CA GLU A 388 4.17 -39.48 -5.46
C GLU A 388 5.29 -40.46 -5.12
N TRP A 389 5.11 -41.76 -5.36
CA TRP A 389 6.07 -42.79 -4.94
C TRP A 389 6.85 -43.26 -6.17
N ILE A 390 7.86 -42.47 -6.52
CA ILE A 390 8.68 -42.69 -7.71
C ILE A 390 9.63 -43.89 -7.56
N ILE A 391 9.98 -44.52 -8.68
CA ILE A 391 10.98 -45.60 -8.76
C ILE A 391 12.21 -45.09 -9.53
N SER A 392 13.41 -45.03 -8.95
CA SER A 392 13.79 -45.28 -7.55
C SER A 392 13.59 -44.06 -6.65
N PHE A 393 13.09 -44.25 -5.42
CA PHE A 393 13.06 -43.19 -4.41
C PHE A 393 14.44 -43.05 -3.74
N ALA A 394 15.24 -42.09 -4.21
CA ALA A 394 16.63 -41.92 -3.79
C ALA A 394 16.84 -40.90 -2.64
N ALA A 395 15.79 -40.17 -2.24
CA ALA A 395 15.92 -39.14 -1.21
C ALA A 395 16.13 -39.76 0.18
N SER A 396 17.08 -39.22 0.94
CA SER A 396 17.53 -39.77 2.23
C SER A 396 16.47 -39.70 3.34
N GLY A 397 15.48 -38.81 3.19
CA GLY A 397 14.34 -38.69 4.11
C GLY A 397 13.33 -39.83 3.99
N GLY A 398 13.42 -40.66 2.94
CA GLY A 398 12.63 -41.88 2.77
C GLY A 398 11.13 -41.68 2.64
N VAL A 399 10.40 -42.79 2.77
CA VAL A 399 8.94 -42.84 2.77
C VAL A 399 8.45 -43.17 4.18
N VAL A 400 7.60 -42.30 4.73
CA VAL A 400 7.00 -42.43 6.06
C VAL A 400 5.52 -42.78 5.91
N ILE A 401 5.13 -43.90 6.49
CA ILE A 401 3.73 -44.33 6.59
C ILE A 401 3.26 -43.97 7.99
N ASN A 402 2.62 -42.82 8.13
CA ASN A 402 2.10 -42.31 9.40
C ASN A 402 0.56 -42.46 9.43
N THR A 403 0.10 -43.71 9.31
CA THR A 403 -1.31 -44.07 9.28
C THR A 403 -1.53 -45.43 9.92
N THR A 404 -2.72 -45.66 10.47
CA THR A 404 -3.17 -46.99 10.94
C THR A 404 -3.79 -47.83 9.83
N GLN A 405 -3.96 -47.27 8.64
CA GLN A 405 -4.65 -47.92 7.51
C GLN A 405 -3.67 -48.52 6.50
N ASN A 406 -4.16 -49.49 5.71
CA ASN A 406 -3.37 -50.14 4.68
C ASN A 406 -3.10 -49.18 3.49
N LEU A 407 -1.84 -49.15 3.06
CA LEU A 407 -1.43 -48.56 1.78
C LEU A 407 -1.13 -49.68 0.80
N THR A 408 -1.75 -49.63 -0.38
CA THR A 408 -1.57 -50.66 -1.41
C THR A 408 -0.62 -50.14 -2.47
N LEU A 409 0.52 -50.82 -2.66
CA LEU A 409 1.43 -50.57 -3.78
C LEU A 409 0.73 -50.88 -5.11
N ASN A 410 0.93 -50.02 -6.11
CA ASN A 410 0.52 -50.33 -7.48
C ASN A 410 1.22 -51.62 -7.95
N SER A 411 0.55 -52.42 -8.78
CA SER A 411 1.19 -53.57 -9.42
C SER A 411 2.38 -53.07 -10.24
N ALA A 412 3.54 -53.71 -10.05
CA ALA A 412 4.81 -53.37 -10.69
C ALA A 412 4.72 -53.36 -12.23
#